data_AF-A0A3L7W7M2-F1
#
_entry.id   AF-A0A3L7W7M2-F1
#
_cell.length_a   1.000
_cell.length_b   1.000
_cell.length_c   1.000
_cell.angle_alpha   90.00
_cell.angle_beta   90.00
_cell.angle_gamma   90.00
#
_symmetry.space_group_name_H-M   'P 1'
#
loop_
_entity.id
_entity.type
_entity.pdbx_description
1 polymer ?
#
loop_
_entity_poly.entity_id
_entity_poly.type
_entity_poly.pdbx_seq_one_letter_code
_entity_poly.pdbx_strand_id
1 'polypeptide(L)'
;MAATSTPPPSATLAASTRVAVTFKDFSVASSAPSAKAGDVTFEAKNDGKLPHQLVIVKSDLDPAALPLHEQKEVDESKVQIVSRIPDFDSAQTKTVTAKLAPGKYVLLCNVPSHYTSGMFTAFTVN
;
A
#
# COMPACT_ATOMS: atom_id res chain seq x y z
N MET A 1 39.32 0.98 -15.90
CA MET A 1 37.85 1.02 -16.06
C MET A 1 37.26 -0.30 -15.56
N ALA A 2 36.01 -0.25 -15.09
CA ALA A 2 35.15 -1.35 -14.64
C ALA A 2 35.41 -1.89 -13.21
N ALA A 3 34.76 -1.25 -12.22
CA ALA A 3 34.40 -1.93 -10.98
C ALA A 3 33.12 -2.74 -11.24
N THR A 4 33.25 -4.06 -11.34
CA THR A 4 32.12 -4.99 -11.34
C THR A 4 31.56 -5.06 -9.93
N SER A 5 30.42 -4.39 -9.67
CA SER A 5 29.66 -4.64 -8.44
C SER A 5 28.79 -5.88 -8.63
N THR A 6 29.18 -6.94 -7.95
CA THR A 6 28.41 -8.15 -7.69
C THR A 6 27.05 -7.80 -7.10
N PRO A 7 25.91 -8.27 -7.65
CA PRO A 7 24.64 -8.18 -6.95
C PRO A 7 24.68 -9.05 -5.68
N PRO A 8 24.08 -8.63 -4.55
CA PRO A 8 24.04 -9.44 -3.34
C PRO A 8 23.28 -10.76 -3.60
N PRO A 9 23.72 -11.90 -3.06
CA PRO A 9 23.02 -13.16 -3.23
C PRO A 9 21.81 -13.26 -2.31
N SER A 10 20.76 -13.88 -2.85
CA SER A 10 19.73 -14.65 -2.14
C SER A 10 18.73 -13.90 -1.26
N ALA A 11 17.53 -13.72 -1.80
CA ALA A 11 16.32 -14.05 -1.07
C ALA A 11 15.59 -15.17 -1.82
N THR A 12 15.93 -16.43 -1.55
CA THR A 12 15.00 -17.54 -1.79
C THR A 12 14.03 -17.56 -0.60
N LEU A 13 12.91 -16.85 -0.67
CA LEU A 13 11.82 -16.96 0.31
C LEU A 13 10.46 -16.81 -0.38
N ALA A 14 9.85 -17.97 -0.65
CA ALA A 14 8.50 -18.18 -1.15
C ALA A 14 8.15 -17.48 -2.48
N ALA A 15 7.18 -18.01 -3.21
CA ALA A 15 6.48 -17.25 -4.23
C ALA A 15 5.66 -16.13 -3.54
N SER A 16 6.36 -15.14 -2.99
CA SER A 16 5.76 -13.98 -2.33
C SER A 16 5.10 -13.16 -3.43
N THR A 17 3.77 -13.02 -3.37
CA THR A 17 3.06 -12.25 -4.39
C THR A 17 3.51 -10.80 -4.24
N ARG A 18 4.22 -10.27 -5.24
CA ARG A 18 4.68 -8.88 -5.24
C ARG A 18 3.67 -8.01 -5.96
N VAL A 19 3.23 -6.96 -5.28
CA VAL A 19 2.28 -5.97 -5.80
C VAL A 19 2.96 -4.61 -5.79
N ALA A 20 3.32 -4.10 -6.97
CA ALA A 20 3.77 -2.72 -7.08
C ALA A 20 2.58 -1.78 -6.83
N VAL A 21 2.77 -0.74 -6.01
CA VAL A 21 1.77 0.27 -5.70
C VAL A 21 2.38 1.63 -6.00
N THR A 22 1.84 2.31 -6.99
CA THR A 22 2.27 3.65 -7.38
C THR A 22 1.37 4.68 -6.73
N PHE A 23 1.98 5.58 -5.96
CA PHE A 23 1.34 6.72 -5.37
C PHE A 23 1.64 7.95 -6.23
N LYS A 24 0.59 8.63 -6.66
CA LYS A 24 0.64 9.95 -7.29
C LYS A 24 -0.16 10.92 -6.43
N ASP A 25 0.05 12.22 -6.62
CA ASP A 25 -0.72 13.23 -5.93
C ASP A 25 -2.22 12.97 -6.15
N PHE A 26 -2.94 12.65 -5.06
CA PHE A 26 -4.36 12.30 -5.03
C PHE A 26 -4.75 11.01 -5.79
N SER A 27 -3.83 10.06 -6.00
CA SER A 27 -4.14 8.79 -6.68
C SER A 27 -3.26 7.64 -6.20
N VAL A 28 -3.87 6.46 -6.06
CA VAL A 28 -3.15 5.20 -5.75
C VAL A 28 -3.50 4.18 -6.81
N ALA A 29 -2.49 3.56 -7.40
CA ALA A 29 -2.66 2.49 -8.37
C ALA A 29 -1.85 1.27 -7.95
N SER A 30 -2.47 0.10 -7.87
CA SER A 30 -1.76 -1.16 -7.70
C SER A 30 -1.56 -1.83 -9.06
N SER A 31 -0.43 -2.51 -9.22
CA SER A 31 -0.11 -3.33 -10.40
C SER A 31 -1.07 -4.50 -10.57
N ALA A 32 -1.69 -4.94 -9.48
CA ALA A 32 -2.69 -5.99 -9.47
C ALA A 32 -3.88 -5.54 -8.58
N PRO A 33 -5.12 -5.81 -9.00
CA PRO A 33 -6.29 -5.59 -8.15
C PRO A 33 -6.46 -6.69 -7.08
N SER A 34 -5.70 -7.78 -7.19
CA SER A 34 -5.74 -8.88 -6.22
C SER A 34 -4.44 -9.67 -6.09
N ALA A 35 -4.33 -10.44 -5.00
CA ALA A 35 -3.26 -11.41 -4.75
C ALA A 35 -3.80 -12.69 -4.12
N LYS A 36 -2.97 -13.75 -4.11
CA LYS A 36 -3.24 -14.93 -3.29
C LYS A 36 -3.06 -14.62 -1.81
N ALA A 37 -3.88 -15.26 -0.98
CA ALA A 37 -3.67 -15.26 0.46
C ALA A 37 -2.29 -15.81 0.85
N GLY A 38 -1.71 -15.24 1.89
CA GLY A 38 -0.34 -15.53 2.35
C GLY A 38 0.50 -14.27 2.45
N ASP A 39 1.82 -14.43 2.29
CA ASP A 39 2.77 -13.34 2.32
C ASP A 39 2.73 -12.55 1.00
N VAL A 40 2.22 -11.33 1.07
CA VAL A 40 2.12 -10.39 -0.05
C VAL A 40 3.08 -9.23 0.22
N THR A 41 3.99 -8.99 -0.72
CA THR A 41 4.93 -7.87 -0.64
C THR A 41 4.41 -6.71 -1.47
N PHE A 42 4.11 -5.59 -0.81
CA PHE A 42 3.72 -4.35 -1.45
C PHE A 42 4.94 -3.47 -1.68
N GLU A 43 5.13 -3.05 -2.93
CA GLU A 43 6.22 -2.16 -3.34
C GLU A 43 5.64 -0.77 -3.59
N ALA A 44 5.61 0.09 -2.58
CA ALA A 44 5.05 1.42 -2.67
C ALA A 44 6.09 2.40 -3.24
N LYS A 45 5.81 2.95 -4.43
CA LYS A 45 6.62 3.98 -5.07
C LYS A 45 5.87 5.32 -5.07
N ASN A 46 6.53 6.38 -4.63
CA ASN A 46 6.00 7.73 -4.70
C ASN A 46 6.45 8.37 -6.02
N ASP A 47 5.53 8.49 -6.97
CA ASP A 47 5.69 9.18 -8.24
C ASP A 47 5.09 10.60 -8.21
N GLY A 48 4.51 10.99 -7.07
CA GLY A 48 3.98 12.34 -6.81
C GLY A 48 5.03 13.29 -6.26
N LYS A 49 4.62 14.53 -6.01
CA LYS A 49 5.45 15.59 -5.39
C LYS A 49 5.25 15.72 -3.88
N LEU A 50 4.16 15.17 -3.35
CA LEU A 50 3.83 15.20 -1.94
C LEU A 50 4.31 13.93 -1.22
N PRO A 51 4.63 14.01 0.08
CA PRO A 51 4.84 12.82 0.88
C PRO A 51 3.57 11.96 0.91
N HIS A 52 3.75 10.65 0.81
CA HIS A 52 2.66 9.68 0.80
C HIS A 52 2.92 8.58 1.80
N GLN A 53 1.84 7.97 2.30
CA GLN A 53 1.89 6.78 3.15
C GLN A 53 1.01 5.69 2.54
N LEU A 54 1.37 4.42 2.77
CA LEU A 54 0.54 3.28 2.40
C LEU A 54 -0.04 2.69 3.67
N VAL A 55 -1.37 2.70 3.81
CA VAL A 55 -2.07 1.98 4.86
C VAL A 55 -2.86 0.85 4.21
N ILE A 56 -2.62 -0.38 4.68
CA ILE A 56 -3.30 -1.58 4.20
C ILE A 56 -4.36 -1.94 5.22
N VAL A 57 -5.61 -1.66 4.87
CA VAL A 57 -6.75 -1.86 5.74
C VAL A 57 -7.56 -3.05 5.25
N LYS A 58 -7.85 -4.02 6.12
CA LYS A 58 -8.85 -5.06 5.85
C LYS A 58 -10.22 -4.50 6.20
N SER A 59 -11.12 -4.45 5.23
CA SER A 59 -12.48 -3.98 5.42
C SER A 59 -13.39 -4.56 4.36
N ASP A 60 -14.58 -5.00 4.76
CA ASP A 60 -15.65 -5.39 3.83
C ASP A 60 -16.54 -4.21 3.40
N LEU A 61 -16.29 -3.02 3.97
CA LEU A 61 -16.95 -1.78 3.59
C LEU A 61 -16.49 -1.32 2.20
N ASP A 62 -17.29 -0.44 1.60
CA ASP A 62 -16.90 0.21 0.37
C ASP A 62 -15.60 1.01 0.58
N PRO A 63 -14.59 0.88 -0.29
CA PRO A 63 -13.31 1.57 -0.16
C PRO A 63 -13.43 3.09 -0.21
N ALA A 64 -14.56 3.65 -0.66
CA ALA A 64 -14.87 5.08 -0.62
C ALA A 64 -15.74 5.50 0.59
N ALA A 65 -16.24 4.54 1.36
CA ALA A 65 -17.14 4.75 2.50
C ALA A 65 -16.53 4.26 3.83
N LEU A 66 -15.21 4.28 3.95
CA LEU A 66 -14.56 3.98 5.22
C LEU A 66 -14.93 5.08 6.25
N PRO A 67 -15.07 4.70 7.54
CA PRO A 67 -15.37 5.66 8.59
C PRO A 67 -14.26 6.71 8.67
N LEU A 68 -14.65 7.98 8.77
CA LEU A 68 -13.73 9.11 8.83
C LEU A 68 -13.74 9.78 10.21
N HIS A 69 -12.59 10.32 10.60
CA HIS A 69 -12.50 11.35 11.64
C HIS A 69 -12.90 12.73 11.09
N GLU A 70 -13.12 13.69 11.99
CA GLU A 70 -13.44 15.09 11.64
C GLU A 70 -12.43 15.73 10.68
N GLN A 71 -11.17 15.28 10.68
CA GLN A 71 -10.09 15.78 9.81
C GLN A 71 -10.08 15.19 8.40
N LYS A 72 -11.14 14.46 7.99
CA LYS A 72 -11.26 13.81 6.66
C LYS A 72 -10.17 12.75 6.40
N GLU A 73 -9.69 12.14 7.47
CA GLU A 73 -8.84 10.98 7.48
C GLU A 73 -9.67 9.76 7.92
N VAL A 74 -9.31 8.57 7.46
CA VAL A 74 -9.91 7.32 7.89
C VAL A 74 -9.64 7.10 9.37
N ASP A 75 -10.71 6.78 10.10
CA ASP A 75 -10.67 6.40 11.51
C ASP A 75 -10.01 5.02 11.64
N GLU A 76 -8.71 5.04 11.90
CA GLU A 76 -7.84 3.87 12.10
C GLU A 76 -8.32 2.96 13.25
N SER A 77 -9.14 3.47 14.17
CA SER A 77 -9.69 2.69 15.29
C SER A 77 -10.93 1.87 14.88
N LYS A 78 -11.59 2.26 13.79
CA LYS A 78 -12.79 1.58 13.26
C LYS A 78 -12.49 0.64 12.10
N VAL A 79 -11.23 0.57 11.68
CA VAL A 79 -10.80 -0.29 10.57
C VAL A 79 -9.66 -1.20 10.99
N GLN A 80 -9.53 -2.35 10.34
CA GLN A 80 -8.49 -3.31 10.69
C GLN A 80 -7.22 -3.05 9.87
N ILE A 81 -6.24 -2.35 10.43
CA ILE A 81 -4.95 -2.16 9.79
C ILE A 81 -4.15 -3.46 9.85
N VAL A 82 -3.76 -3.98 8.70
CA VAL A 82 -2.94 -5.19 8.62
C VAL A 82 -1.47 -4.86 8.52
N SER A 83 -1.15 -3.81 7.76
CA SER A 83 0.22 -3.31 7.66
C SER A 83 0.22 -1.89 7.13
N ARG A 84 1.33 -1.17 7.33
CA ARG A 84 1.50 0.18 6.81
C ARG A 84 2.95 0.49 6.48
N ILE A 85 3.13 1.41 5.55
CA ILE A 85 4.39 2.10 5.30
C ILE A 85 4.17 3.53 5.79
N PRO A 86 5.01 4.04 6.71
CA PRO A 86 4.97 5.44 7.14
C PRO A 86 5.25 6.37 5.95
N ASP A 87 5.18 7.67 6.16
CA ASP A 87 5.46 8.66 5.11
C ASP A 87 6.79 8.41 4.40
N PHE A 88 6.76 8.54 3.07
CA PHE A 88 7.93 8.46 2.19
C PHE A 88 7.88 9.56 1.14
N ASP A 89 9.04 10.19 0.94
CA ASP A 89 9.20 11.33 0.03
C ASP A 89 9.01 10.94 -1.43
N SER A 90 8.86 11.96 -2.27
CA SER A 90 8.87 11.82 -3.72
C SER A 90 10.09 11.05 -4.23
N ALA A 91 9.86 10.24 -5.25
CA ALA A 91 10.84 9.34 -5.86
C ALA A 91 11.41 8.25 -4.92
N GLN A 92 10.90 8.12 -3.69
CA GLN A 92 11.24 6.99 -2.84
C GLN A 92 10.36 5.78 -3.17
N THR A 93 11.00 4.61 -3.07
CA THR A 93 10.32 3.31 -3.09
C THR A 93 10.55 2.64 -1.74
N LYS A 94 9.46 2.20 -1.11
CA LYS A 94 9.46 1.45 0.15
C LYS A 94 8.74 0.13 -0.07
N THR A 95 9.13 -0.88 0.70
CA THR A 95 8.52 -2.20 0.62
C THR A 95 8.00 -2.64 1.97
N VAL A 96 6.86 -3.32 1.97
CA VAL A 96 6.32 -3.97 3.17
C VAL A 96 5.77 -5.33 2.80
N THR A 97 6.12 -6.35 3.58
CA THR A 97 5.49 -7.66 3.48
C THR A 97 4.41 -7.76 4.53
N ALA A 98 3.19 -8.07 4.08
CA ALA A 98 2.04 -8.27 4.94
C ALA A 98 1.47 -9.66 4.70
N LYS A 99 1.18 -10.37 5.79
CA LYS A 99 0.50 -11.65 5.72
C LYS A 99 -1.00 -11.41 5.61
N LEU A 100 -1.53 -11.55 4.40
CA LEU A 100 -2.94 -11.27 4.11
C LEU A 100 -3.75 -12.56 4.09
N ALA A 101 -4.84 -12.57 4.87
CA ALA A 101 -5.89 -13.58 4.76
C ALA A 101 -6.82 -13.26 3.58
N PRO A 102 -7.53 -14.24 3.01
CA PRO A 102 -8.52 -13.95 1.98
C PRO A 102 -9.57 -12.94 2.48
N GLY A 103 -10.03 -12.08 1.58
CA GLY A 103 -11.00 -11.01 1.85
C GLY A 103 -10.69 -9.70 1.14
N LYS A 104 -11.41 -8.65 1.52
CA LYS A 104 -11.30 -7.32 0.92
C LYS A 104 -10.38 -6.41 1.72
N TYR A 105 -9.59 -5.63 0.98
CA TYR A 105 -8.62 -4.70 1.49
C TYR A 105 -8.74 -3.37 0.77
N VAL A 106 -8.36 -2.31 1.46
CA VAL A 106 -8.26 -0.96 0.92
C VAL A 106 -6.83 -0.50 1.13
N LEU A 107 -6.14 -0.20 0.03
CA LEU A 107 -4.84 0.43 0.03
C LEU A 107 -5.09 1.93 -0.04
N LEU A 108 -4.74 2.67 1.00
CA LEU A 108 -5.06 4.10 1.07
C LEU A 108 -3.93 4.93 1.64
N CYS A 109 -3.98 6.23 1.38
CA CYS A 109 -3.16 7.22 2.05
C CYS A 109 -4.01 7.96 3.09
N ASN A 110 -3.66 7.82 4.37
CA ASN A 110 -4.43 8.42 5.48
C ASN A 110 -3.98 9.84 5.85
N VAL A 111 -3.25 10.52 4.96
CA VAL A 111 -2.89 11.93 5.17
C VAL A 111 -4.17 12.76 5.11
N PRO A 112 -4.33 13.81 5.95
CA PRO A 112 -5.54 14.64 5.97
C PRO A 112 -5.97 15.07 4.56
N SER A 113 -7.25 14.89 4.24
CA SER A 113 -7.87 15.19 2.93
C SER A 113 -7.41 14.35 1.72
N HIS A 114 -6.38 13.49 1.82
CA HIS A 114 -5.93 12.66 0.69
C HIS A 114 -6.93 11.55 0.38
N TYR A 115 -7.39 10.81 1.41
CA TYR A 115 -8.39 9.75 1.25
C TYR A 115 -9.69 10.27 0.62
N THR A 116 -10.23 11.39 1.13
CA THR A 116 -11.44 12.03 0.57
C THR A 116 -11.24 12.59 -0.84
N SER A 117 -10.00 12.76 -1.29
CA SER A 117 -9.68 13.15 -2.67
C SER A 117 -9.61 11.95 -3.63
N GLY A 118 -9.91 10.74 -3.16
CA GLY A 118 -9.85 9.52 -3.95
C GLY A 118 -8.52 8.78 -3.87
N MET A 119 -7.66 9.07 -2.88
CA MET A 119 -6.35 8.45 -2.72
C MET A 119 -6.45 7.08 -2.03
N PHE A 120 -7.22 6.19 -2.62
CA PHE A 120 -7.40 4.80 -2.22
C PHE A 120 -7.55 3.91 -3.45
N THR A 121 -7.30 2.62 -3.28
CA THR A 121 -7.64 1.59 -4.26
C THR A 121 -8.10 0.32 -3.55
N ALA A 122 -9.08 -0.36 -4.16
CA ALA A 122 -9.55 -1.65 -3.68
C ALA A 122 -8.52 -2.73 -4.00
N PHE A 123 -8.30 -3.64 -3.06
CA PHE A 123 -7.42 -4.77 -3.24
C PHE A 123 -8.07 -6.02 -2.67
N THR A 124 -8.12 -7.09 -3.46
CA THR A 124 -8.77 -8.34 -3.05
C THR A 124 -7.73 -9.41 -2.80
N VAL A 125 -7.92 -10.22 -1.76
CA VAL A 125 -7.06 -11.37 -1.50
C VAL A 125 -7.91 -12.62 -1.63
N ASN A 126 -7.49 -13.54 -2.50
CA ASN A 126 -8.19 -14.76 -2.87
C ASN A 126 -7.53 -16.00 -2.27
#